data_AF-A0A943NMV6-F1
#
_entry.id   AF-A0A943NMV6-F1
#
_cell.length_a   1.000
_cell.length_b   1.000
_cell.length_c   1.000
_cell.angle_alpha   90.00
_cell.angle_beta   90.00
_cell.angle_gamma   90.00
#
_symmetry.space_group_name_H-M   'P 1'
#
loop_
_entity.id
_entity.type
_entity.pdbx_description
1 polymer ?
#
loop_
_entity_poly.entity_id
_entity_poly.type
_entity_poly.pdbx_seq_one_letter_code
_entity_poly.pdbx_strand_id
1 'polypeptide(L)'
;MASFDTEAESDAEIIRNLYEQYYFLLYRYALPKVNFDNDAAANCAHAVFDVASKNIEKLRDHENIGGWMMRSLKNIISDHYKAQRRRTKKETLFSRMTLKHDFSFELWPDNIFSDSTKMRLMRLRNKIYDGIKKFF
;
A
#
# COMPACT_ATOMS: atom_id res chain seq x y z
N MET A 1 30.56 10.94 47.61
CA MET A 1 30.26 9.90 46.61
C MET A 1 28.77 9.96 46.36
N ALA A 2 28.35 10.75 45.36
CA ALA A 2 26.95 10.86 44.98
C ALA A 2 26.68 9.89 43.83
N SER A 3 25.54 9.21 43.92
CA SER A 3 24.97 8.22 43.01
C SER A 3 25.06 8.67 41.56
N PHE A 4 25.69 7.85 40.71
CA PHE A 4 25.46 7.90 39.27
C PHE A 4 24.09 7.28 39.03
N ASP A 5 23.04 8.10 39.14
CA ASP A 5 21.75 7.73 38.62
C ASP A 5 21.91 7.58 37.11
N THR A 6 21.96 6.32 36.66
CA THR A 6 21.94 6.00 35.23
C THR A 6 20.54 6.38 34.77
N GLU A 7 20.39 7.59 34.22
CA GLU A 7 19.15 8.02 33.59
C GLU A 7 18.77 6.96 32.57
N ALA A 8 17.72 6.18 32.88
CA ALA A 8 17.19 5.21 31.96
C ALA A 8 16.82 5.96 30.68
N GLU A 9 17.49 5.65 29.58
CA GLU A 9 17.29 6.29 28.29
C GLU A 9 15.79 6.20 27.93
N SER A 10 15.16 7.35 27.68
CA SER A 10 13.74 7.39 27.37
C SER A 10 13.48 6.66 26.05
N ASP A 11 12.29 6.09 25.88
CA ASP A 11 11.91 5.41 24.62
C ASP A 11 12.07 6.33 23.41
N ALA A 12 11.81 7.62 23.57
CA ALA A 12 11.99 8.62 22.52
C ALA A 12 13.45 8.77 22.09
N GLU A 13 14.37 8.71 23.06
CA GLU A 13 15.80 8.87 22.82
C GLU A 13 16.39 7.64 22.11
N ILE A 14 15.97 6.43 22.52
CA ILE A 14 16.33 5.19 21.83
C ILE A 14 15.86 5.25 20.37
N ILE A 15 14.60 5.65 20.11
CA ILE A 15 14.10 5.77 18.74
C ILE A 15 14.88 6.81 17.94
N ARG A 16 15.23 7.95 18.56
CA ARG A 16 16.04 8.98 17.91
C ARG A 16 17.41 8.44 17.50
N ASN A 17 18.11 7.74 18.40
CA ASN A 17 19.41 7.15 18.12
C ASN A 17 19.33 6.11 16.99
N LEU A 18 18.30 5.26 17.03
CA LEU A 18 18.03 4.31 15.95
C LEU A 18 17.74 5.00 14.62
N TYR A 19 16.99 6.09 14.64
CA TYR A 19 16.69 6.88 13.45
C TYR A 19 17.96 7.45 12.82
N GLU A 20 18.80 8.11 13.63
CA GLU A 20 20.07 8.68 13.18
C GLU A 20 21.01 7.61 12.61
N GLN A 21 21.06 6.43 13.23
CA GLN A 21 21.95 5.35 12.83
C GLN A 21 21.49 4.63 11.55
N TYR A 22 20.18 4.36 11.41
CA TYR A 22 19.68 3.43 10.40
C TYR A 22 18.88 4.08 9.27
N TYR A 23 18.38 5.31 9.42
CA TYR A 23 17.48 5.91 8.43
C TYR A 23 18.08 5.90 7.01
N PHE A 24 19.31 6.40 6.86
CA PHE A 24 19.95 6.49 5.54
C PHE A 24 20.17 5.11 4.91
N LEU A 25 20.54 4.09 5.71
CA LEU A 25 20.73 2.72 5.25
C LEU A 25 19.41 2.13 4.75
N LEU A 26 18.33 2.28 5.52
CA LEU A 26 17.00 1.78 5.18
C LEU A 26 16.45 2.48 3.94
N TYR A 27 16.58 3.81 3.88
CA TYR A 27 16.17 4.61 2.73
C TYR A 27 16.88 4.17 1.44
N ARG A 28 18.22 4.08 1.49
CA ARG A 28 19.04 3.71 0.33
C ARG A 28 18.75 2.30 -0.16
N TYR A 29 18.42 1.39 0.76
CA TYR A 29 17.98 0.05 0.41
C TYR A 29 16.60 0.04 -0.26
N ALA A 30 15.66 0.84 0.26
CA ALA A 30 14.29 0.90 -0.22
C ALA A 30 14.18 1.54 -1.62
N LEU A 31 14.98 2.56 -1.92
CA LEU A 31 14.87 3.38 -3.13
C LEU A 31 14.79 2.56 -4.45
N PRO A 32 15.73 1.67 -4.79
CA PRO A 32 15.62 0.84 -6.00
C PRO A 32 14.47 -0.18 -5.94
N LYS A 33 13.93 -0.47 -4.75
CA LYS A 33 12.80 -1.39 -4.53
C LYS A 33 11.44 -0.70 -4.58
N VAL A 34 11.40 0.61 -4.78
CA VAL A 34 10.16 1.36 -4.99
C VAL A 34 10.28 2.22 -6.25
N ASN A 35 11.01 1.72 -7.25
CA ASN A 35 11.19 2.37 -8.55
C ASN A 35 11.79 3.79 -8.46
N PHE A 36 12.70 4.02 -7.51
CA PHE A 36 13.35 5.33 -7.29
C PHE A 36 12.38 6.47 -6.94
N ASP A 37 11.18 6.14 -6.47
CA ASP A 37 10.27 7.09 -5.85
C ASP A 37 10.81 7.45 -4.44
N ASN A 38 11.32 8.68 -4.31
CA ASN A 38 11.91 9.18 -3.07
C ASN A 38 10.88 9.21 -1.93
N ASP A 39 9.64 9.60 -2.23
CA ASP A 39 8.58 9.70 -1.22
C ASP A 39 8.15 8.31 -0.75
N ALA A 40 7.98 7.36 -1.69
CA ALA A 40 7.69 5.98 -1.34
C ALA A 40 8.81 5.35 -0.51
N ALA A 41 10.07 5.65 -0.83
CA ALA A 41 11.24 5.12 -0.12
C ALA A 41 11.33 5.68 1.31
N ALA A 42 11.16 6.99 1.45
CA ALA A 42 11.11 7.66 2.75
C ALA A 42 9.97 7.10 3.60
N ASN A 43 8.76 7.00 3.05
CA ASN A 43 7.60 6.43 3.74
C ASN A 43 7.85 4.99 4.23
N CYS A 44 8.49 4.15 3.41
CA CYS A 44 8.84 2.79 3.83
C CYS A 44 9.88 2.79 4.96
N ALA A 45 10.88 3.68 4.90
CA ALA A 45 11.90 3.80 5.95
C ALA A 45 11.29 4.31 7.27
N HIS A 46 10.48 5.37 7.23
CA HIS A 46 9.77 5.91 8.41
C HIS A 46 8.88 4.86 9.06
N ALA A 47 8.14 4.07 8.26
CA ALA A 47 7.29 3.01 8.77
C ALA A 47 8.05 1.94 9.57
N VAL A 48 9.35 1.74 9.34
CA VAL A 48 10.17 0.83 10.18
C VAL A 48 10.28 1.39 11.60
N PHE A 49 10.48 2.70 11.75
CA PHE A 49 10.59 3.36 13.06
C PHE A 49 9.24 3.42 13.78
N ASP A 50 8.13 3.52 13.05
CA ASP A 50 6.78 3.38 13.62
C ASP A 50 6.52 1.97 14.17
N VAL A 51 7.09 0.94 13.54
CA VAL A 51 7.02 -0.45 14.06
C VAL A 51 7.99 -0.63 15.22
N ALA A 52 9.17 0.00 15.17
CA ALA A 52 10.17 -0.05 16.23
C ALA A 52 9.65 0.59 17.53
N SER A 53 9.02 1.76 17.46
CA SER A 53 8.45 2.46 18.62
C SER A 53 7.38 1.63 19.32
N LYS A 54 6.55 0.91 18.56
CA LYS A 54 5.54 -0.01 19.09
C LYS A 54 6.11 -1.29 19.72
N ASN A 55 7.38 -1.62 19.45
CA ASN A 55 8.04 -2.84 19.91
C ASN A 55 9.32 -2.54 20.71
N ILE A 56 9.43 -1.34 21.28
CA ILE A 56 10.67 -0.84 21.86
C ILE A 56 11.22 -1.73 22.98
N GLU A 57 10.34 -2.25 23.84
CA GLU A 57 10.72 -3.17 24.91
C GLU A 57 11.46 -4.41 24.38
N LYS A 58 11.00 -4.97 23.26
CA LYS A 58 11.62 -6.15 22.63
C LYS A 58 12.89 -5.80 21.87
N LEU A 59 13.02 -4.56 21.42
CA LEU A 59 14.16 -4.07 20.66
C LEU A 59 15.34 -3.71 21.55
N ARG A 60 15.08 -3.26 22.78
CA ARG A 60 16.10 -2.92 23.80
C ARG A 60 17.07 -4.07 24.03
N ASP A 61 16.56 -5.29 24.12
CA ASP A 61 17.37 -6.50 24.41
C ASP A 61 17.72 -7.31 23.15
N HIS A 62 17.47 -6.77 21.95
CA HIS A 62 17.63 -7.54 20.73
C HIS A 62 19.09 -7.57 20.26
N GLU A 63 19.68 -8.77 20.21
CA GLU A 63 21.10 -8.99 19.84
C GLU A 63 21.49 -8.34 18.49
N ASN A 64 20.59 -8.33 17.51
CA ASN A 64 20.83 -7.74 16.18
C ASN A 64 19.70 -6.82 15.71
N ILE A 65 19.69 -5.58 16.23
CA ILE A 65 18.69 -4.55 15.90
C ILE A 65 18.68 -4.21 14.40
N GLY A 66 19.86 -4.04 13.79
CA GLY A 66 19.96 -3.71 12.35
C GLY A 66 19.36 -4.79 11.44
N GLY A 67 19.61 -6.07 11.77
CA GLY A 67 19.00 -7.21 11.08
C GLY A 67 17.48 -7.26 11.23
N TRP A 68 16.98 -6.93 12.42
CA TRP A 68 15.54 -6.80 12.67
C TRP A 68 14.93 -5.68 11.82
N MET A 69 15.55 -4.49 11.79
CA MET A 69 15.06 -3.36 10.99
C MET A 69 15.04 -3.65 9.50
N MET A 70 16.09 -4.28 8.99
CA MET A 70 16.16 -4.67 7.58
C MET A 70 15.08 -5.70 7.22
N ARG A 71 14.77 -6.64 8.14
CA ARG A 71 13.66 -7.59 7.96
C ARG A 71 12.31 -6.86 7.95
N SER A 72 12.10 -5.94 8.89
CA SER A 72 10.89 -5.11 8.95
C SER A 72 10.70 -4.30 7.67
N LEU A 73 11.76 -3.69 7.16
CA LEU A 73 11.74 -2.94 5.90
C LEU A 73 11.33 -3.81 4.71
N LYS A 74 11.88 -5.02 4.58
CA LYS A 74 11.51 -5.95 3.51
C LYS A 74 10.04 -6.33 3.56
N ASN A 75 9.48 -6.53 4.75
CA ASN A 75 8.06 -6.82 4.93
C ASN A 75 7.19 -5.64 4.50
N ILE A 76 7.56 -4.41 4.92
CA ILE A 76 6.87 -3.17 4.54
C ILE A 76 6.87 -2.97 3.03
N ILE A 77 8.02 -3.14 2.36
CA ILE A 77 8.13 -3.03 0.89
C ILE A 77 7.28 -4.10 0.20
N SER A 78 7.31 -5.34 0.68
CA SER A 78 6.45 -6.40 0.15
C SER A 78 4.97 -6.02 0.25
N ASP A 79 4.55 -5.48 1.39
CA ASP A 79 3.16 -5.08 1.61
C ASP A 79 2.78 -3.84 0.80
N HIS A 80 3.70 -2.91 0.57
CA HIS A 80 3.55 -1.80 -0.38
C HIS A 80 3.20 -2.33 -1.78
N TYR A 81 3.96 -3.30 -2.29
CA TYR A 81 3.66 -3.92 -3.60
C TYR A 81 2.33 -4.68 -3.62
N LYS A 82 2.00 -5.42 -2.55
CA LYS A 82 0.69 -6.09 -2.44
C LYS A 82 -0.45 -5.08 -2.49
N ALA A 83 -0.30 -3.96 -1.79
CA ALA A 83 -1.28 -2.87 -1.77
C ALA A 83 -1.40 -2.22 -3.16
N GLN A 84 -0.28 -1.90 -3.80
CA GLN A 84 -0.26 -1.34 -5.16
C GLN A 84 -0.93 -2.29 -6.16
N ARG A 85 -0.59 -3.58 -6.15
CA ARG A 85 -1.22 -4.59 -7.01
C ARG A 85 -2.73 -4.68 -6.79
N ARG A 86 -3.21 -4.56 -5.53
CA ARG A 86 -4.65 -4.51 -5.22
C ARG A 86 -5.30 -3.25 -5.78
N ARG A 87 -4.64 -2.09 -5.68
CA ARG A 87 -5.13 -0.82 -6.25
C ARG A 87 -5.22 -0.90 -7.76
N THR A 88 -4.16 -1.31 -8.45
CA THR A 88 -4.18 -1.49 -9.92
C THR A 88 -5.20 -2.54 -10.35
N LYS A 89 -5.39 -3.62 -9.60
CA LYS A 89 -6.46 -4.59 -9.89
C LYS A 89 -7.85 -3.96 -9.72
N LYS A 90 -8.07 -3.16 -8.68
CA LYS A 90 -9.33 -2.43 -8.48
C LYS A 90 -9.56 -1.39 -9.56
N GLU A 91 -8.53 -0.62 -9.94
CA GLU A 91 -8.57 0.35 -11.04
C GLU A 91 -8.84 -0.35 -12.37
N THR A 92 -8.13 -1.42 -12.72
CA THR A 92 -8.42 -2.16 -13.97
C THR A 92 -9.81 -2.80 -13.96
N LEU A 93 -10.31 -3.27 -12.82
CA LEU A 93 -11.69 -3.72 -12.68
C LEU A 93 -12.68 -2.56 -12.82
N PHE A 94 -12.41 -1.43 -12.18
CA PHE A 94 -13.22 -0.22 -12.25
C PHE A 94 -13.23 0.34 -13.68
N SER A 95 -12.08 0.51 -14.32
CA SER A 95 -11.94 0.85 -15.73
C SER A 95 -12.63 -0.16 -16.64
N ARG A 96 -12.57 -1.47 -16.35
CA ARG A 96 -13.36 -2.47 -17.08
C ARG A 96 -14.86 -2.35 -16.82
N MET A 97 -15.28 -1.85 -15.65
CA MET A 97 -16.67 -1.56 -15.31
C MET A 97 -17.15 -0.25 -15.95
N THR A 98 -16.30 0.78 -16.06
CA THR A 98 -16.62 2.07 -16.66
C THR A 98 -16.48 2.06 -18.18
N LEU A 99 -15.55 1.31 -18.76
CA LEU A 99 -15.49 1.05 -20.22
C LEU A 99 -16.73 0.29 -20.71
N LYS A 100 -17.41 -0.49 -19.84
CA LYS A 100 -18.74 -1.04 -20.13
C LYS A 100 -19.86 0.01 -20.06
N HIS A 101 -19.61 1.15 -19.44
CA HIS A 101 -20.48 2.33 -19.41
C HIS A 101 -20.21 3.27 -20.60
N ASP A 102 -18.98 3.29 -21.12
CA ASP A 102 -18.59 3.99 -22.37
C ASP A 102 -19.05 3.26 -23.65
N PHE A 103 -19.60 2.05 -23.53
CA PHE A 103 -20.58 1.55 -24.49
C PHE A 103 -21.92 2.29 -24.28
N SER A 104 -21.89 3.62 -24.33
CA SER A 104 -23.12 4.39 -24.42
C SER A 104 -23.75 4.05 -25.75
N PHE A 105 -24.82 3.26 -25.68
CA PHE A 105 -25.58 2.82 -26.84
C PHE A 105 -26.08 4.00 -27.69
N GLU A 106 -26.23 5.18 -27.07
CA GLU A 106 -26.63 6.45 -27.70
C GLU A 106 -25.58 7.03 -28.66
N LEU A 107 -24.31 6.61 -28.58
CA LEU A 107 -23.23 7.04 -29.46
C LEU A 107 -22.98 6.08 -30.63
N TRP A 108 -23.77 5.01 -30.76
CA TRP A 108 -23.65 4.06 -31.85
C TRP A 108 -24.55 4.47 -33.03
N PRO A 109 -24.06 4.46 -34.28
CA PRO A 109 -24.90 4.72 -35.44
C PRO A 109 -26.11 3.79 -35.43
N ASP A 110 -27.31 4.34 -35.60
CA ASP A 110 -28.59 3.62 -35.43
C ASP A 110 -28.76 2.41 -36.34
N ASN A 111 -27.91 2.32 -37.35
CA ASN A 111 -27.91 1.37 -38.46
C ASN A 111 -27.13 0.08 -38.17
N ILE A 112 -26.34 0.02 -37.08
CA ILE A 112 -25.41 -1.12 -36.85
C ILE A 112 -26.12 -2.35 -36.26
N PHE A 113 -27.21 -2.15 -35.51
CA PHE A 113 -27.93 -3.25 -34.85
C PHE A 113 -29.44 -3.06 -34.98
N SER A 114 -30.16 -4.14 -35.30
CA SER A 114 -31.62 -4.13 -35.24
C SER A 114 -32.13 -3.87 -33.82
N ASP A 115 -33.30 -3.27 -33.67
CA ASP A 115 -33.91 -2.95 -32.36
C ASP A 115 -34.03 -4.17 -31.44
N SER A 116 -34.25 -5.35 -32.02
CA SER A 116 -34.29 -6.61 -31.29
C SER A 116 -32.94 -6.95 -30.62
N THR A 117 -31.84 -6.64 -31.29
CA THR A 117 -30.48 -6.83 -30.78
C THR A 117 -30.16 -5.79 -29.72
N LYS A 118 -30.54 -4.52 -29.95
CA LYS A 118 -30.40 -3.43 -28.97
C LYS A 118 -31.10 -3.78 -27.65
N MET A 119 -32.35 -4.25 -27.74
CA MET A 119 -33.17 -4.66 -26.59
C MET A 119 -32.66 -5.90 -25.87
N ARG A 120 -32.03 -6.84 -26.58
CA ARG A 120 -31.41 -8.03 -25.97
C ARG A 120 -30.18 -7.64 -25.14
N LEU A 121 -29.35 -6.75 -25.67
CA LEU A 121 -28.15 -6.25 -24.99
C LEU A 121 -28.50 -5.40 -23.76
N MET A 122 -29.50 -4.52 -23.85
CA MET A 122 -29.99 -3.75 -22.69
C MET A 122 -30.52 -4.65 -21.56
N ARG A 123 -31.25 -5.71 -21.89
CA ARG A 123 -31.75 -6.68 -20.90
C ARG A 123 -30.62 -7.46 -20.21
N LEU A 124 -29.62 -7.90 -20.97
CA LEU A 124 -28.41 -8.57 -20.43
C LEU A 124 -27.64 -7.65 -19.49
N ARG A 125 -27.47 -6.38 -19.87
CA ARG A 125 -26.85 -5.35 -19.03
C ARG A 125 -27.58 -5.20 -17.70
N ASN A 126 -28.88 -4.92 -17.72
CA ASN A 126 -29.65 -4.67 -16.49
C ASN A 126 -29.64 -5.89 -15.55
N LYS A 127 -29.73 -7.11 -16.09
CA LYS A 127 -29.63 -8.35 -15.30
C LYS A 127 -28.29 -8.50 -14.57
N ILE A 128 -27.20 -8.03 -15.19
CA ILE A 128 -25.86 -8.03 -14.56
C ILE A 128 -25.79 -6.96 -13.46
N TYR A 129 -26.31 -5.74 -13.69
CA TYR A 129 -26.35 -4.68 -12.68
C TYR A 129 -27.18 -5.07 -11.46
N ASP A 130 -28.36 -5.65 -11.66
CA ASP A 130 -29.23 -6.10 -10.55
C ASP A 130 -28.63 -7.25 -9.75
N GLY A 131 -27.86 -8.13 -10.41
CA GLY A 131 -27.11 -9.19 -9.73
C GLY A 131 -26.00 -8.64 -8.84
N ILE A 132 -25.31 -7.59 -9.28
CA ILE A 132 -24.20 -6.95 -8.54
C ILE A 132 -24.72 -6.13 -7.35
N LYS A 133 -25.88 -5.46 -7.49
CA LYS A 133 -26.50 -4.68 -6.41
C LYS A 133 -26.91 -5.51 -5.19
N LYS A 134 -27.01 -6.85 -5.32
CA LYS A 134 -27.29 -7.76 -4.20
C LYS A 134 -26.07 -8.09 -3.34
N PHE A 135 -24.86 -7.68 -3.75
CA PHE A 135 -23.61 -7.92 -3.03
C PHE A 135 -23.07 -6.68 -2.29
N PHE A 136 -23.82 -5.58 -2.29
CA PHE A 136 -23.56 -4.35 -1.54
C PHE A 136 -24.84 -3.94 -0.80
#